data_AF-S8DS43-F1
#
_entry.id   AF-S8DS43-F1
#
_cell.length_a   1.000
_cell.length_b   1.000
_cell.length_c   1.000
_cell.angle_alpha   90.00
_cell.angle_beta   90.00
_cell.angle_gamma   90.00
#
_symmetry.space_group_name_H-M   'P 1'
#
loop_
_entity.id
_entity.type
_entity.pdbx_description
1 polymer ?
#
loop_
_entity_poly.entity_id
_entity_poly.type
_entity_poly.pdbx_seq_one_letter_code
_entity_poly.pdbx_strand_id
1 'polypeptide(L)'
;MSDSYEAETDVSDSELEDYVDRWFNDLMQDKGKVKLSENVYRCPFCPGKKKMVYQSKDLLQHASDLGRSTDLNHRGKHLAVLRFLKDDIRALSSDFSTMTLDHSRSARRDKLFVYPWMGILANVDARSLSDIRDDLARRGFDHVKVRIPRSGCNHAVAAFKRDWSGFYSCIVLDREFEANGRGRRDYYIHRRSSSGGTTELGNGMYGWIAEEEDYENAEGAVGEFLRKNGDLKSVSQVEGDERRKTRLMISDL
;
A
#
# COMPACT_ATOMS: atom_id res chain seq x y z
N MET A 1 27.16 47.19 24.88
CA MET A 1 26.00 46.52 24.26
C MET A 1 26.56 45.26 23.63
N SER A 2 26.25 44.11 24.22
CA SER A 2 26.68 42.80 23.73
C SER A 2 25.53 42.21 22.95
N ASP A 3 25.67 42.13 21.63
CA ASP A 3 24.75 41.39 20.77
C ASP A 3 25.12 39.91 20.83
N SER A 4 24.25 39.15 21.48
CA SER A 4 24.28 37.69 21.60
C SER A 4 23.82 37.07 20.28
N TYR A 5 24.76 36.56 19.51
CA TYR A 5 24.53 35.70 18.35
C TYR A 5 24.06 34.33 18.85
N GLU A 6 22.76 34.05 18.79
CA GLU A 6 22.25 32.69 18.92
C GLU A 6 22.63 31.90 17.68
N ALA A 7 23.49 30.90 17.85
CA ALA A 7 23.86 29.96 16.81
C ALA A 7 22.69 28.99 16.60
N GLU A 8 22.02 29.09 15.46
CA GLU A 8 21.14 28.05 14.93
C GLU A 8 21.98 26.77 14.74
N THR A 9 21.89 25.84 15.68
CA THR A 9 22.59 24.56 15.62
C THR A 9 21.96 23.68 14.55
N ASP A 10 22.67 23.53 13.44
CA ASP A 10 22.43 22.53 12.40
C ASP A 10 22.52 21.13 13.03
N VAL A 11 21.39 20.44 13.13
CA VAL A 11 21.31 19.13 13.77
C VAL A 11 21.74 18.07 12.77
N SER A 12 22.77 17.30 13.13
CA SER A 12 23.30 16.22 12.29
C SER A 12 22.25 15.12 12.06
N ASP A 13 22.08 14.68 10.82
CA ASP A 13 21.20 13.56 10.43
C ASP A 13 21.47 12.28 11.22
N SER A 14 22.70 12.08 11.71
CA SER A 14 23.09 10.94 12.54
C SER A 14 22.40 10.94 13.92
N GLU A 15 22.19 12.12 14.51
CA GLU A 15 21.52 12.22 15.81
C GLU A 15 20.04 11.88 15.66
N LEU A 16 19.41 12.30 14.56
CA LEU A 16 18.01 11.97 14.28
C LEU A 16 17.79 10.46 14.12
N GLU A 17 18.71 9.76 13.45
CA GLU A 17 18.60 8.32 13.23
C GLU A 17 18.64 7.54 14.56
N ASP A 18 19.51 7.92 15.51
CA ASP A 18 19.55 7.34 16.86
C ASP A 18 18.22 7.51 17.62
N TYR A 19 17.56 8.66 17.47
CA TYR A 19 16.24 8.90 18.04
C TYR A 19 15.18 8.00 17.38
N VAL A 20 15.21 7.87 16.05
CA VAL A 20 14.27 7.00 15.32
C VAL A 20 14.44 5.55 15.76
N ASP A 21 15.67 5.04 15.82
CA ASP A 21 15.97 3.67 16.22
C ASP A 21 15.50 3.37 17.65
N ARG A 22 15.76 4.28 18.59
CA ARG A 22 15.32 4.13 19.98
C ARG A 22 13.80 3.94 20.07
N TRP A 23 13.04 4.82 19.43
CA TRP A 23 11.58 4.75 19.48
C TRP A 23 11.04 3.56 18.67
N PHE A 24 11.64 3.25 17.52
CA PHE A 24 11.25 2.10 16.72
C PHE A 24 11.38 0.78 17.50
N ASN A 25 12.50 0.60 18.22
CA ASN A 25 12.70 -0.57 19.07
C ASN A 25 11.67 -0.67 20.21
N ASP A 26 11.25 0.45 20.82
CA ASP A 26 10.16 0.46 21.81
C ASP A 26 8.81 0.03 21.19
N LEU A 27 8.50 0.49 19.98
CA LEU A 27 7.29 0.10 19.26
C LEU A 27 7.29 -1.38 18.87
N MET A 28 8.46 -1.95 18.59
CA MET A 28 8.60 -3.37 18.26
C MET A 28 8.41 -4.29 19.47
N GLN A 29 8.76 -3.85 20.67
CA GLN A 29 8.51 -4.60 21.91
C GLN A 29 7.02 -4.67 22.27
N ASP A 30 6.26 -3.64 21.92
CA ASP A 30 4.82 -3.57 22.17
C ASP A 30 4.08 -3.05 20.93
N LYS A 31 3.92 -3.95 19.94
CA LYS A 31 3.23 -3.67 18.69
C LYS A 31 1.78 -3.20 18.89
N GLY A 32 1.16 -3.62 20.00
CA GLY A 32 -0.19 -3.23 20.41
C GLY A 32 -0.33 -1.73 20.71
N LYS A 33 0.79 -1.01 20.91
CA LYS A 33 0.79 0.45 21.00
C LYS A 33 0.38 1.12 19.70
N VAL A 34 0.68 0.52 18.55
CA VAL A 34 0.45 1.11 17.22
C VAL A 34 -0.66 0.38 16.47
N LYS A 35 -0.62 -0.96 16.40
CA LYS A 35 -1.60 -1.80 15.70
C LYS A 35 -2.61 -2.36 16.71
N LEU A 36 -3.84 -1.86 16.69
CA LEU A 36 -4.92 -2.30 17.58
C LEU A 36 -5.68 -3.50 17.00
N SER A 37 -5.83 -3.54 15.67
CA SER A 37 -6.34 -4.68 14.90
C SER A 37 -5.75 -4.62 13.47
N GLU A 38 -6.15 -5.54 12.58
CA GLU A 38 -5.57 -5.63 11.21
C GLU A 38 -5.56 -4.30 10.44
N ASN A 39 -6.64 -3.51 10.53
CA ASN A 39 -6.78 -2.25 9.81
C ASN A 39 -6.98 -1.02 10.73
N VAL A 40 -6.85 -1.19 12.05
CA VAL A 40 -7.09 -0.13 13.03
C VAL A 40 -5.81 0.15 13.77
N TYR A 41 -5.30 1.37 13.59
CA TYR A 41 -4.03 1.81 14.13
C TYR A 41 -4.21 3.05 15.01
N ARG A 42 -3.19 3.37 15.80
CA ARG A 42 -3.11 4.64 16.53
C ARG A 42 -1.68 5.17 16.55
N CYS A 43 -1.54 6.48 16.63
CA CYS A 43 -0.25 7.08 16.94
C CYS A 43 -0.05 7.07 18.47
N PRO A 44 0.95 6.33 19.00
CA PRO A 44 1.20 6.29 20.45
C PRO A 44 1.73 7.61 21.00
N PHE A 45 2.23 8.50 20.14
CA PHE A 45 2.87 9.76 20.53
C PHE A 45 1.95 10.98 20.44
N CYS A 46 0.72 10.82 19.95
CA CYS A 46 -0.28 11.89 19.82
C CYS A 46 -1.54 11.63 20.67
N PRO A 47 -1.45 11.67 22.02
CA PRO A 47 -2.59 11.40 22.90
C PRO A 47 -3.62 12.56 22.99
N GLY A 48 -3.24 13.78 22.62
CA GLY A 48 -3.92 15.03 23.00
C GLY A 48 -5.17 15.45 22.21
N LYS A 49 -5.59 14.73 21.16
CA LYS A 49 -6.83 15.05 20.41
C LYS A 49 -7.77 13.83 20.33
N LYS A 50 -8.16 13.34 21.52
CA LYS A 50 -9.19 12.30 21.80
C LYS A 50 -9.21 11.08 20.85
N LYS A 51 -8.30 10.11 21.06
CA LYS A 51 -8.37 8.72 20.53
C LYS A 51 -8.82 8.59 19.06
N MET A 52 -8.19 9.31 18.14
CA MET A 52 -8.33 9.01 16.71
C MET A 52 -7.65 7.67 16.45
N VAL A 53 -8.47 6.64 16.24
CA VAL A 53 -8.01 5.44 15.55
C VAL A 53 -7.95 5.77 14.08
N TYR A 54 -6.87 5.36 13.43
CA TYR A 54 -6.58 5.63 12.04
C TYR A 54 -6.71 4.34 11.25
N GLN A 55 -7.13 4.44 9.99
CA GLN A 55 -6.70 3.44 9.03
C GLN A 55 -5.20 3.61 8.81
N SER A 56 -4.51 2.53 8.44
CA SER A 56 -3.07 2.55 8.17
C SER A 56 -2.61 3.71 7.28
N LYS A 57 -3.35 4.04 6.20
CA LYS A 57 -3.02 5.09 5.24
C LYS A 57 -3.03 6.46 5.91
N ASP A 58 -3.97 6.65 6.83
CA ASP A 58 -4.15 7.90 7.56
C ASP A 58 -3.07 8.01 8.63
N LEU A 59 -2.71 6.90 9.30
CA LEU A 59 -1.61 6.90 10.25
C LEU A 59 -0.26 7.11 9.56
N LEU A 60 -0.06 6.53 8.37
CA LEU A 60 1.17 6.69 7.60
C LEU A 60 1.33 8.14 7.14
N GLN A 61 0.25 8.75 6.65
CA GLN A 61 0.22 10.17 6.30
C GLN A 61 0.47 11.05 7.54
N HIS A 62 -0.24 10.80 8.63
CA HIS A 62 -0.04 11.49 9.91
C HIS A 62 1.41 11.43 10.40
N ALA A 63 2.01 10.24 10.40
CA ALA A 63 3.39 10.04 10.81
C ALA A 63 4.38 10.72 9.85
N SER A 64 4.09 10.75 8.54
CA SER A 64 4.89 11.47 7.55
C SER A 64 4.83 12.98 7.70
N ASP A 65 3.65 13.53 7.99
CA ASP A 65 3.47 14.97 8.14
C ASP A 65 4.17 15.48 9.41
N LEU A 66 4.04 14.73 10.51
CA LEU A 66 4.70 15.05 11.79
C LEU A 66 6.19 14.66 11.82
N GLY A 67 6.64 13.80 10.91
CA GLY A 67 8.05 13.50 10.65
C GLY A 67 8.83 14.63 9.97
N ARG A 68 8.19 15.79 9.71
CA ARG A 68 8.81 17.03 9.22
C ARG A 68 8.88 18.13 10.28
N SER A 69 8.58 17.82 11.53
CA SER A 69 8.68 18.76 12.65
C SER A 69 10.10 19.24 12.88
N THR A 70 10.26 20.48 13.33
CA THR A 70 11.56 21.05 13.76
C THR A 70 12.01 20.52 15.12
N ASP A 71 11.11 19.99 15.96
CA ASP A 71 11.47 19.29 17.19
C ASP A 71 11.96 17.88 16.85
N LEU A 72 13.26 17.64 17.05
CA LEU A 72 13.94 16.37 16.77
C LEU A 72 13.31 15.17 17.47
N ASN A 73 12.91 15.33 18.73
CA ASN A 73 12.34 14.22 19.48
C ASN A 73 10.94 13.89 18.96
N HIS A 74 10.15 14.92 18.66
CA HIS A 74 8.83 14.76 18.05
C HIS A 74 8.94 14.17 16.63
N ARG A 75 9.91 14.63 15.83
CA ARG A 75 10.25 14.14 14.50
C ARG A 75 10.65 12.66 14.54
N GLY A 76 11.59 12.29 15.39
CA GLY A 76 12.09 10.92 15.55
C GLY A 76 11.00 9.93 15.97
N LYS A 77 10.12 10.31 16.90
CA LYS A 77 8.96 9.51 17.31
C LYS A 77 8.03 9.17 16.15
N HIS A 78 7.68 10.16 15.32
CA HIS A 78 6.76 9.94 14.21
C HIS A 78 7.41 9.19 13.04
N LEU A 79 8.70 9.44 12.78
CA LEU A 79 9.48 8.64 11.83
C LEU A 79 9.59 7.16 12.26
N ALA A 80 9.67 6.88 13.57
CA ALA A 80 9.62 5.51 14.09
C ALA A 80 8.27 4.81 13.84
N VAL A 81 7.15 5.51 14.00
CA VAL A 81 5.81 4.98 13.63
C VAL A 81 5.74 4.69 12.14
N LEU A 82 6.28 5.60 11.32
CA LEU A 82 6.38 5.44 9.87
C LEU A 82 7.15 4.18 9.49
N ARG A 83 8.31 3.95 10.12
CA ARG A 83 9.14 2.75 9.92
C ARG A 83 8.41 1.49 10.36
N PHE A 84 7.76 1.51 11.52
CA PHE A 84 6.94 0.41 12.01
C PHE A 84 5.86 -0.01 11.00
N LEU A 85 5.14 0.97 10.43
CA LEU A 85 4.12 0.69 9.41
C LEU A 85 4.71 0.12 8.13
N LYS A 86 5.88 0.61 7.69
CA LYS A 86 6.60 0.06 6.53
C LYS A 86 7.06 -1.39 6.77
N ASP A 87 7.46 -1.73 7.98
CA ASP A 87 7.84 -3.11 8.32
C ASP A 87 6.62 -4.03 8.44
N ASP A 88 5.47 -3.55 8.93
CA ASP A 88 4.19 -4.27 8.91
C ASP A 88 3.74 -4.52 7.45
N ILE A 89 3.86 -3.51 6.58
CA ILE A 89 3.64 -3.64 5.12
C ILE A 89 4.54 -4.74 4.54
N ARG A 90 5.82 -4.70 4.87
CA ARG A 90 6.80 -5.70 4.41
C ARG A 90 6.42 -7.11 4.88
N ALA A 91 6.04 -7.26 6.14
CA ALA A 91 5.60 -8.52 6.71
C ALA A 91 4.36 -9.05 5.98
N LEU A 92 3.33 -8.22 5.78
CA LEU A 92 2.12 -8.58 5.03
C LEU A 92 2.44 -9.03 3.60
N SER A 93 3.45 -8.42 2.98
CA SER A 93 3.89 -8.77 1.62
C SER A 93 4.65 -10.09 1.57
N SER A 94 5.46 -10.35 2.61
CA SER A 94 6.13 -11.63 2.80
C SER A 94 5.11 -12.74 3.07
N ASP A 95 4.14 -12.50 3.93
CA ASP A 95 3.06 -13.44 4.23
C ASP A 95 2.21 -13.71 2.99
N PHE A 96 1.91 -12.68 2.20
CA PHE A 96 1.24 -12.84 0.91
C PHE A 96 2.07 -13.69 -0.06
N SER A 97 3.38 -13.48 -0.11
CA SER A 97 4.29 -14.30 -0.92
C SER A 97 4.32 -15.76 -0.45
N THR A 98 4.29 -15.98 0.87
CA THR A 98 4.37 -17.30 1.50
C THR A 98 3.07 -18.10 1.37
N MET A 99 1.91 -17.45 1.50
CA MET A 99 0.61 -18.09 1.26
C MET A 99 0.42 -18.53 -0.20
N THR A 100 1.01 -17.81 -1.16
CA THR A 100 0.99 -18.23 -2.58
C THR A 100 2.02 -19.30 -2.94
N LEU A 101 3.03 -19.54 -2.08
CA LEU A 101 4.09 -20.53 -2.31
C LEU A 101 3.61 -21.99 -2.18
N ASP A 102 2.53 -22.25 -1.42
CA ASP A 102 1.94 -23.59 -1.33
C ASP A 102 1.29 -24.05 -2.66
N HIS A 103 1.13 -23.16 -3.64
CA HIS A 103 0.57 -23.49 -4.96
C HIS A 103 1.59 -23.58 -6.10
N SER A 104 2.90 -23.36 -5.85
CA SER A 104 3.92 -23.46 -6.90
C SER A 104 5.30 -23.77 -6.32
N ARG A 105 5.69 -25.05 -6.39
CA ARG A 105 7.06 -25.53 -6.12
C ARG A 105 8.04 -25.14 -7.25
N SER A 106 8.09 -23.87 -7.63
CA SER A 106 9.09 -23.36 -8.59
C SER A 106 10.00 -22.34 -7.91
N ALA A 107 11.29 -22.45 -8.19
CA ALA A 107 12.42 -21.72 -7.61
C ALA A 107 12.09 -20.28 -7.15
N ARG A 108 12.54 -19.94 -5.93
CA ARG A 108 12.63 -18.63 -5.26
C ARG A 108 12.79 -17.44 -6.22
N ARG A 109 11.72 -17.07 -6.93
CA ARG A 109 11.61 -15.81 -7.64
C ARG A 109 10.83 -14.89 -6.74
N ASP A 110 11.40 -13.71 -6.48
CA ASP A 110 10.69 -12.66 -5.77
C ASP A 110 9.37 -12.37 -6.50
N LYS A 111 8.27 -12.33 -5.75
CA LYS A 111 6.95 -12.02 -6.29
C LYS A 111 6.96 -10.63 -6.93
N LEU A 112 6.55 -10.55 -8.19
CA LEU A 112 6.51 -9.31 -8.95
C LEU A 112 5.10 -8.71 -8.96
N PHE A 113 5.06 -7.40 -8.77
CA PHE A 113 3.86 -6.59 -8.78
C PHE A 113 3.97 -5.50 -9.85
N VAL A 114 2.83 -5.00 -10.32
CA VAL A 114 2.83 -3.83 -11.20
C VAL A 114 3.12 -2.58 -10.37
N TYR A 115 4.14 -1.82 -10.78
CA TYR A 115 4.58 -0.56 -10.18
C TYR A 115 4.47 0.61 -11.18
N PRO A 116 3.85 1.75 -10.86
CA PRO A 116 3.17 2.10 -9.60
C PRO A 116 2.08 1.12 -9.19
N TRP A 117 1.84 0.97 -7.90
CA TRP A 117 0.95 -0.08 -7.37
C TRP A 117 -0.46 0.02 -7.97
N MET A 118 -0.94 -1.09 -8.53
CA MET A 118 -2.28 -1.18 -9.13
C MET A 118 -3.08 -2.36 -8.56
N GLY A 119 -4.38 -2.15 -8.40
CA GLY A 119 -5.37 -3.20 -8.16
C GLY A 119 -6.28 -3.36 -9.37
N ILE A 120 -6.74 -4.59 -9.61
CA ILE A 120 -7.71 -4.93 -10.65
C ILE A 120 -9.05 -5.13 -9.98
N LEU A 121 -10.09 -4.56 -10.59
CA LEU A 121 -11.48 -4.71 -10.20
C LEU A 121 -12.21 -5.38 -11.35
N ALA A 122 -12.90 -6.49 -11.10
CA ALA A 122 -13.64 -7.24 -12.12
C ALA A 122 -15.14 -7.25 -11.83
N ASN A 123 -15.93 -7.65 -12.83
CA ASN A 123 -17.40 -7.62 -12.80
C ASN A 123 -17.95 -6.18 -12.67
N VAL A 124 -17.41 -5.27 -13.50
CA VAL A 124 -17.75 -3.83 -13.49
C VAL A 124 -18.51 -3.34 -14.73
N ASP A 125 -18.82 -4.21 -15.68
CA ASP A 125 -19.52 -3.90 -16.94
C ASP A 125 -20.93 -3.33 -16.75
N ALA A 126 -21.64 -3.72 -15.69
CA ALA A 126 -22.94 -3.16 -15.32
C ALA A 126 -22.86 -1.86 -14.48
N ARG A 127 -21.65 -1.31 -14.25
CA ARG A 127 -21.42 -0.22 -13.29
C ARG A 127 -20.85 1.02 -13.98
N SER A 128 -21.30 2.20 -13.56
CA SER A 128 -20.65 3.44 -13.97
C SER A 128 -19.30 3.61 -13.24
N LEU A 129 -18.38 4.36 -13.83
CA LEU A 129 -17.13 4.73 -13.15
C LEU A 129 -17.37 5.43 -11.81
N SER A 130 -18.46 6.19 -11.70
CA SER A 130 -18.87 6.83 -10.45
C SER A 130 -19.27 5.80 -9.40
N ASP A 131 -20.07 4.79 -9.77
CA ASP A 131 -20.48 3.73 -8.82
C ASP A 131 -19.29 2.95 -8.28
N ILE A 132 -18.29 2.68 -9.14
CA ILE A 132 -17.06 2.00 -8.73
C ILE A 132 -16.29 2.88 -7.73
N ARG A 133 -16.16 4.18 -8.00
CA ARG A 133 -15.47 5.13 -7.11
C ARG A 133 -16.19 5.29 -5.78
N ASP A 134 -17.52 5.36 -5.79
CA ASP A 134 -18.31 5.47 -4.57
C ASP A 134 -18.20 4.21 -3.71
N ASP A 135 -18.14 3.03 -4.32
CA ASP A 135 -17.91 1.77 -3.60
C ASP A 135 -16.52 1.72 -2.97
N LEU A 136 -15.49 2.11 -3.73
CA LEU A 136 -14.14 2.24 -3.22
C LEU A 136 -14.05 3.27 -2.09
N ALA A 137 -14.72 4.42 -2.22
CA ALA A 137 -14.75 5.45 -1.19
C ALA A 137 -15.38 4.94 0.11
N ARG A 138 -16.49 4.19 0.03
CA ARG A 138 -17.13 3.54 1.20
C ARG A 138 -16.20 2.54 1.90
N ARG A 139 -15.27 1.94 1.16
CA ARG A 139 -14.24 1.01 1.66
C ARG A 139 -12.97 1.73 2.16
N GLY A 140 -12.91 3.05 2.06
CA GLY A 140 -11.72 3.84 2.46
C GLY A 140 -10.69 4.04 1.35
N PHE A 141 -11.07 3.93 0.07
CA PHE A 141 -10.20 4.11 -1.10
C PHE A 141 -10.59 5.34 -1.95
N ASP A 142 -11.03 6.43 -1.31
CA ASP A 142 -11.56 7.65 -1.92
C ASP A 142 -10.56 8.44 -2.78
N HIS A 143 -9.25 8.26 -2.56
CA HIS A 143 -8.19 8.94 -3.33
C HIS A 143 -7.64 8.14 -4.51
N VAL A 144 -8.19 6.95 -4.79
CA VAL A 144 -7.65 6.03 -5.80
C VAL A 144 -8.10 6.41 -7.20
N LYS A 145 -7.16 6.43 -8.16
CA LYS A 145 -7.46 6.74 -9.56
C LYS A 145 -7.99 5.50 -10.26
N VAL A 146 -9.29 5.44 -10.48
CA VAL A 146 -9.95 4.35 -11.23
C VAL A 146 -10.01 4.67 -12.72
N ARG A 147 -9.58 3.72 -13.56
CA ARG A 147 -9.60 3.79 -15.03
C ARG A 147 -10.11 2.49 -15.62
N ILE A 148 -10.93 2.58 -16.66
CA ILE A 148 -11.34 1.40 -17.44
C ILE A 148 -10.31 1.20 -18.57
N PRO A 149 -9.66 0.02 -18.68
CA PRO A 149 -8.65 -0.25 -19.70
C PRO A 149 -9.12 -0.02 -21.14
N ARG A 150 -10.36 -0.40 -21.45
CA ARG A 150 -10.98 -0.29 -22.77
C ARG A 150 -12.50 -0.19 -22.63
N SER A 151 -13.15 0.62 -23.46
CA SER A 151 -14.62 0.71 -23.48
C SER A 151 -15.24 -0.68 -23.63
N GLY A 152 -16.28 -0.98 -22.84
CA GLY A 152 -16.93 -2.30 -22.81
C GLY A 152 -16.15 -3.39 -22.07
N CYS A 153 -14.98 -3.09 -21.47
CA CYS A 153 -14.27 -4.04 -20.62
C CYS A 153 -14.99 -4.21 -19.29
N ASN A 154 -15.18 -5.46 -18.85
CA ASN A 154 -15.74 -5.81 -17.55
C ASN A 154 -14.72 -5.70 -16.38
N HIS A 155 -13.61 -5.00 -16.59
CA HIS A 155 -12.59 -4.73 -15.59
C HIS A 155 -12.31 -3.22 -15.50
N ALA A 156 -11.92 -2.78 -14.31
CA ALA A 156 -11.33 -1.48 -14.04
C ALA A 156 -9.99 -1.67 -13.33
N VAL A 157 -9.12 -0.67 -13.44
CA VAL A 157 -7.82 -0.63 -12.77
C VAL A 157 -7.81 0.54 -11.79
N ALA A 158 -7.53 0.22 -10.54
CA ALA A 158 -7.33 1.14 -9.43
C ALA A 158 -5.83 1.44 -9.30
N ALA A 159 -5.41 2.65 -9.65
CA ALA A 159 -4.02 3.09 -9.52
C ALA A 159 -3.80 3.83 -8.20
N PHE A 160 -2.84 3.35 -7.41
CA PHE A 160 -2.51 3.86 -6.09
C PHE A 160 -1.27 4.77 -6.12
N LYS A 161 -0.93 5.35 -4.96
CA LYS A 161 0.29 6.17 -4.78
C LYS A 161 1.54 5.33 -5.09
N ARG A 162 2.65 5.97 -5.44
CA ARG A 162 3.93 5.29 -5.76
C ARG A 162 4.72 4.85 -4.54
N ASP A 163 4.41 5.41 -3.38
CA ASP A 163 5.07 5.11 -2.10
C ASP A 163 4.48 3.86 -1.43
N TRP A 164 5.01 3.52 -0.26
CA TRP A 164 4.55 2.37 0.54
C TRP A 164 3.09 2.48 1.01
N SER A 165 2.51 3.68 1.13
CA SER A 165 1.08 3.80 1.45
C SER A 165 0.21 3.28 0.31
N GLY A 166 0.64 3.47 -0.94
CA GLY A 166 -0.04 2.92 -2.10
C GLY A 166 0.01 1.40 -2.12
N PHE A 167 1.16 0.83 -1.76
CA PHE A 167 1.30 -0.63 -1.70
C PHE A 167 0.42 -1.24 -0.61
N TYR A 168 0.44 -0.67 0.60
CA TYR A 168 -0.44 -1.12 1.66
C TYR A 168 -1.91 -1.04 1.25
N SER A 169 -2.31 0.06 0.61
CA SER A 169 -3.68 0.23 0.14
C SER A 169 -4.07 -0.84 -0.88
N CYS A 170 -3.17 -1.24 -1.79
CA CYS A 170 -3.40 -2.39 -2.67
C CYS A 170 -3.57 -3.70 -1.89
N ILE A 171 -2.72 -3.96 -0.89
CA ILE A 171 -2.79 -5.19 -0.09
C ILE A 171 -4.09 -5.26 0.71
N VAL A 172 -4.54 -4.15 1.31
CA VAL A 172 -5.84 -4.12 2.00
C VAL A 172 -6.98 -4.40 1.04
N LEU A 173 -6.95 -3.77 -0.15
CA LEU A 173 -7.97 -4.03 -1.16
C LEU A 173 -8.02 -5.52 -1.51
N ASP A 174 -6.87 -6.11 -1.80
CA ASP A 174 -6.72 -7.53 -2.14
C ASP A 174 -7.30 -8.43 -1.04
N ARG A 175 -6.90 -8.21 0.23
CA ARG A 175 -7.38 -8.98 1.39
C ARG A 175 -8.85 -8.77 1.69
N GLU A 176 -9.37 -7.56 1.52
CA GLU A 176 -10.79 -7.27 1.72
C GLU A 176 -11.64 -8.07 0.72
N PHE A 177 -11.24 -8.12 -0.55
CA PHE A 177 -11.95 -8.93 -1.54
C PHE A 177 -11.79 -10.43 -1.29
N GLU A 178 -10.59 -10.89 -0.95
CA GLU A 178 -10.33 -12.29 -0.62
C GLU A 178 -11.15 -12.78 0.58
N ALA A 179 -11.18 -12.01 1.68
CA ALA A 179 -11.94 -12.35 2.89
C ALA A 179 -13.46 -12.44 2.67
N ASN A 180 -13.97 -11.78 1.62
CA ASN A 180 -15.37 -11.80 1.22
C ASN A 180 -15.67 -12.86 0.13
N GLY A 181 -14.72 -13.74 -0.20
CA GLY A 181 -14.88 -14.74 -1.28
C GLY A 181 -15.03 -14.08 -2.65
N ARG A 182 -14.37 -12.93 -2.84
CA ARG A 182 -14.42 -12.10 -4.05
C ARG A 182 -13.02 -11.76 -4.56
N GLY A 183 -12.03 -12.59 -4.24
CA GLY A 183 -10.67 -12.44 -4.72
C GLY A 183 -10.49 -12.95 -6.16
N ARG A 184 -9.24 -12.90 -6.65
CA ARG A 184 -8.87 -13.39 -8.00
C ARG A 184 -9.34 -14.84 -8.24
N ARG A 185 -9.08 -15.73 -7.27
CA ARG A 185 -9.42 -17.15 -7.37
C ARG A 185 -10.93 -17.35 -7.51
N ASP A 186 -11.72 -16.67 -6.68
CA ASP A 186 -13.17 -16.75 -6.71
C ASP A 186 -13.71 -16.27 -8.06
N TYR A 187 -13.18 -15.14 -8.57
CA TYR A 187 -13.58 -14.62 -9.88
C TYR A 187 -13.39 -15.65 -11.00
N TYR A 188 -12.23 -16.31 -11.08
CA TYR A 188 -11.97 -17.30 -12.12
C TYR A 188 -12.78 -18.60 -11.95
N ILE A 189 -13.07 -19.02 -10.72
CA ILE A 189 -13.96 -20.16 -10.47
C ILE A 189 -15.37 -19.83 -10.98
N HIS A 190 -15.94 -18.71 -10.55
CA HIS A 190 -17.30 -18.30 -10.94
C HIS A 190 -17.42 -18.08 -12.45
N ARG A 191 -16.43 -17.40 -13.06
CA ARG A 191 -16.43 -17.15 -14.51
C ARG A 191 -16.42 -18.43 -15.34
N ARG A 192 -15.71 -19.48 -14.90
CA ARG A 192 -15.69 -20.78 -15.60
C ARG A 192 -17.02 -21.50 -15.48
N SER A 193 -17.66 -21.45 -14.31
CA SER A 193 -18.96 -22.06 -14.05
C SER A 193 -20.13 -21.35 -14.75
N SER A 194 -20.02 -20.06 -15.05
CA SER A 194 -21.06 -19.27 -15.73
C SER A 194 -21.08 -19.37 -17.27
N SER A 195 -20.30 -20.29 -17.87
CA SER A 195 -20.22 -20.47 -19.33
C SER A 195 -21.48 -21.07 -19.99
N GLY A 196 -22.53 -21.36 -19.22
CA GLY A 196 -23.87 -21.71 -19.69
C GLY A 196 -24.93 -20.81 -19.07
N GLY A 197 -25.24 -19.68 -19.71
CA GLY A 197 -26.46 -18.90 -19.50
C GLY A 197 -26.72 -18.38 -18.08
N THR A 198 -26.45 -17.09 -17.85
CA THR A 198 -27.06 -16.25 -16.80
C THR A 198 -27.37 -16.94 -15.46
N THR A 199 -26.34 -17.30 -14.70
CA THR A 199 -26.47 -17.49 -13.25
C THR A 199 -25.21 -17.03 -12.52
N GLU A 200 -25.41 -16.00 -11.69
CA GLU A 200 -24.74 -15.77 -10.39
C GLU A 200 -23.23 -15.45 -10.32
N LEU A 201 -22.67 -14.56 -11.16
CA LEU A 201 -21.51 -13.77 -10.65
C LEU A 201 -21.91 -12.87 -9.46
N GLY A 202 -23.22 -12.78 -9.18
CA GLY A 202 -23.79 -11.80 -8.28
C GLY A 202 -23.56 -10.38 -8.80
N ASN A 203 -24.27 -9.40 -8.24
CA ASN A 203 -24.03 -8.00 -8.62
C ASN A 203 -22.72 -7.46 -7.99
N GLY A 204 -21.91 -8.28 -7.32
CA GLY A 204 -20.78 -7.79 -6.53
C GLY A 204 -19.47 -7.79 -7.31
N MET A 205 -18.67 -6.76 -7.07
CA MET A 205 -17.34 -6.59 -7.65
C MET A 205 -16.36 -7.63 -7.07
N TYR A 206 -15.35 -7.98 -7.85
CA TYR A 206 -14.20 -8.76 -7.41
C TYR A 206 -12.96 -7.87 -7.47
N GLY A 207 -11.94 -8.17 -6.68
CA GLY A 207 -10.72 -7.38 -6.70
C GLY A 207 -9.49 -8.12 -6.21
N TRP A 208 -8.34 -7.71 -6.73
CA TRP A 208 -7.04 -8.24 -6.35
C TRP A 208 -5.91 -7.27 -6.75
N ILE A 209 -4.73 -7.44 -6.16
CA ILE A 209 -3.53 -6.70 -6.54
C ILE A 209 -3.00 -7.19 -7.90
N ALA A 210 -2.57 -6.27 -8.78
CA ALA A 210 -2.03 -6.61 -10.09
C ALA A 210 -0.62 -7.21 -9.99
N GLU A 211 -0.45 -8.41 -10.56
CA GLU A 211 0.79 -9.19 -10.49
C GLU A 211 1.34 -9.52 -11.89
N GLU A 212 2.45 -10.26 -11.93
CA GLU A 212 3.08 -10.78 -13.16
C GLU A 212 2.06 -11.44 -14.11
N GLU A 213 1.19 -12.32 -13.59
CA GLU A 213 0.17 -13.01 -14.41
C GLU A 213 -0.78 -12.04 -15.12
N ASP A 214 -1.25 -10.98 -14.44
CA ASP A 214 -2.14 -9.98 -15.04
C ASP A 214 -1.39 -9.11 -16.06
N TYR A 215 -0.13 -8.79 -15.76
CA TYR A 215 0.74 -7.96 -16.60
C TYR A 215 1.14 -8.68 -17.89
N GLU A 216 1.45 -9.98 -17.82
CA GLU A 216 1.88 -10.79 -18.95
C GLU A 216 0.74 -11.25 -19.85
N ASN A 217 -0.52 -11.17 -19.37
CA ASN A 217 -1.68 -11.53 -20.16
C ASN A 217 -1.76 -10.65 -21.44
N ALA A 218 -1.28 -11.21 -22.56
CA ALA A 218 -1.07 -10.47 -23.80
C ALA A 218 -2.38 -10.16 -24.54
N GLU A 219 -3.38 -11.02 -24.39
CA GLU A 219 -4.67 -10.92 -25.10
C GLU A 219 -5.70 -10.06 -24.35
N GLY A 220 -5.46 -9.79 -23.06
CA GLY A 220 -6.37 -9.04 -22.19
C GLY A 220 -6.19 -7.53 -22.25
N ALA A 221 -7.30 -6.77 -22.30
CA ALA A 221 -7.30 -5.31 -22.15
C ALA A 221 -6.57 -4.83 -20.89
N VAL A 222 -6.69 -5.61 -19.82
CA VAL A 222 -6.05 -5.32 -18.53
C VAL A 222 -4.53 -5.38 -18.66
N GLY A 223 -3.96 -6.47 -19.19
CA GLY A 223 -2.51 -6.61 -19.35
C GLY A 223 -1.90 -5.54 -20.25
N GLU A 224 -2.55 -5.23 -21.38
CA GLU A 224 -2.14 -4.11 -22.26
C GLU A 224 -2.09 -2.78 -21.48
N PHE A 225 -3.12 -2.50 -20.68
CA PHE A 225 -3.17 -1.30 -19.87
C PHE A 225 -2.06 -1.28 -18.81
N LEU A 226 -1.82 -2.39 -18.12
CA LEU A 226 -0.78 -2.48 -17.09
C LEU A 226 0.61 -2.19 -17.67
N ARG A 227 0.96 -2.81 -18.80
CA ARG A 227 2.23 -2.59 -19.52
C ARG A 227 2.42 -1.14 -19.98
N LYS A 228 1.33 -0.45 -20.32
CA LYS A 228 1.38 0.96 -20.74
C LYS A 228 1.54 1.93 -19.56
N ASN A 229 1.17 1.53 -18.34
CA ASN A 229 1.07 2.44 -17.19
C ASN A 229 1.97 2.05 -16.01
N GLY A 230 2.72 0.95 -16.09
CA GLY A 230 3.63 0.50 -15.06
C GLY A 230 4.61 -0.57 -15.55
N ASP A 231 5.51 -0.95 -14.66
CA ASP A 231 6.53 -1.98 -14.86
C ASP A 231 6.40 -3.06 -13.78
N LEU A 232 6.87 -4.28 -14.06
CA LEU A 232 6.97 -5.30 -13.03
C LEU A 232 8.15 -5.02 -12.09
N LYS A 233 7.88 -4.98 -10.78
CA LYS A 233 8.88 -4.84 -9.74
C LYS A 233 8.59 -5.74 -8.55
N SER A 234 9.65 -6.22 -7.91
CA SER A 234 9.56 -6.80 -6.56
C SER A 234 9.56 -5.72 -5.49
N VAL A 235 9.09 -6.07 -4.30
CA VAL A 235 9.19 -5.23 -3.09
C VAL A 235 10.65 -4.85 -2.80
N SER A 236 11.57 -5.81 -2.94
CA SER A 236 13.01 -5.62 -2.73
C SER A 236 13.63 -4.62 -3.72
N GLN A 237 13.19 -4.64 -4.98
CA GLN A 237 13.61 -3.70 -6.01
C GLN A 237 13.11 -2.28 -5.73
N VAL A 238 11.83 -2.11 -5.37
CA VAL A 238 11.27 -0.78 -5.05
C VAL A 238 11.96 -0.18 -3.83
N GLU A 239 12.20 -0.98 -2.81
CA GLU A 239 12.93 -0.55 -1.61
C GLU A 239 14.40 -0.17 -1.93
N GLY A 240 15.07 -0.96 -2.77
CA GLY A 240 16.40 -0.65 -3.28
C GLY A 240 16.45 0.66 -4.06
N ASP A 241 15.45 0.92 -4.91
CA ASP A 241 15.31 2.16 -5.66
C ASP A 241 15.10 3.38 -4.74
N GLU A 242 14.26 3.26 -3.71
CA GLU A 242 14.05 4.34 -2.73
C GLU A 242 15.30 4.63 -1.90
N ARG A 243 16.01 3.60 -1.43
CA ARG A 243 17.29 3.77 -0.72
C ARG A 243 18.34 4.47 -1.58
N ARG A 244 18.45 4.09 -2.85
CA ARG A 244 19.38 4.73 -3.80
C ARG A 244 19.02 6.19 -4.03
N LYS A 245 17.74 6.51 -4.22
CA LYS A 245 17.28 7.90 -4.39
C LYS A 245 17.54 8.76 -3.16
N THR A 246 17.27 8.23 -1.97
CA THR A 246 17.51 8.93 -0.70
C THR A 246 19.01 9.22 -0.52
N ARG A 247 19.86 8.23 -0.80
CA ARG A 247 21.32 8.41 -0.75
C ARG A 247 21.82 9.48 -1.71
N LEU A 248 21.29 9.53 -2.94
CA LEU A 248 21.66 10.55 -3.93
C LEU A 248 21.23 11.95 -3.50
N MET A 249 20.04 12.10 -2.93
CA MET A 249 19.58 13.40 -2.41
C MET A 249 20.44 13.90 -1.25
N ILE A 250 20.98 12.98 -0.43
CA ILE A 250 21.87 13.33 0.69
C ILE A 250 23.30 13.64 0.21
N SER A 251 23.75 13.05 -0.90
CA SER A 251 25.10 13.32 -1.44
C SER A 251 25.21 14.62 -2.26
N ASP A 252 24.07 15.21 -2.65
CA ASP A 252 23.99 16.47 -3.39
C ASP A 252 23.78 17.70 -2.47
N LEU A 253 23.90 17.50 -1.15
CA LEU A 253 23.93 18.52 -0.08
C LEU A 253 25.37 18.72 0.42
#